data_AF-A0A973DUW2-F1
#
_entry.id   AF-A0A973DUW2-F1
#
_cell.length_a   1.000
_cell.length_b   1.000
_cell.length_c   1.000
_cell.angle_alpha   90.00
_cell.angle_beta   90.00
_cell.angle_gamma   90.00
#
_symmetry.space_group_name_H-M   'P 1'
#
loop_
_entity.id
_entity.type
_entity.pdbx_description
1 polymer ?
#
loop_
_entity_poly.entity_id
_entity_poly.type
_entity_poly.pdbx_seq_one_letter_code
_entity_poly.pdbx_strand_id
1 'polypeptide(L)'
;MAKNKTVAAWIEAATDMSPKTLREIGAEIGYSKPNFISMLRKGIVKIPVQKVPLLAKACGVDPVHGLNLALSEYMPEVAETIREYLGEPLSGEEAALLEAYREAKAELDDVAWEGIGEPGAGQVLDKMREKLSA
;
A
#
# COMPACT_ATOMS: atom_id res chain seq x y z
N MET A 1 0.90 10.34 12.13
CA MET A 1 0.27 9.35 11.23
C MET A 1 -1.22 9.66 11.15
N ALA A 2 -1.68 10.21 10.03
CA ALA A 2 -2.97 10.89 9.95
C ALA A 2 -4.14 9.91 9.69
N LYS A 3 -4.91 9.64 10.74
CA LYS A 3 -6.38 9.76 10.89
C LYS A 3 -7.35 9.55 9.70
N ASN A 4 -7.02 8.85 8.62
CA ASN A 4 -8.04 8.42 7.63
C ASN A 4 -8.69 7.11 8.08
N LYS A 5 -9.71 7.23 8.95
CA LYS A 5 -10.44 6.08 9.48
C LYS A 5 -11.36 5.40 8.45
N THR A 6 -11.67 6.06 7.34
CA THR A 6 -12.57 5.54 6.31
C THR A 6 -12.01 5.71 4.92
N VAL A 7 -12.45 4.86 4.00
CA VAL A 7 -12.12 4.93 2.57
C VAL A 7 -12.48 6.31 2.01
N ALA A 8 -13.62 6.88 2.40
CA ALA A 8 -14.04 8.21 1.96
C ALA A 8 -13.03 9.30 2.36
N ALA A 9 -12.55 9.27 3.61
CA ALA A 9 -11.53 10.20 4.10
C ALA A 9 -10.18 10.00 3.39
N TRP A 10 -9.81 8.75 3.10
CA TRP A 10 -8.62 8.46 2.31
C TRP A 10 -8.72 8.99 0.87
N ILE A 11 -9.88 8.79 0.20
CA ILE A 11 -10.13 9.33 -1.14
C ILE A 11 -10.03 10.85 -1.12
N GLU A 12 -10.65 11.51 -0.13
CA GLU A 12 -10.56 12.96 0.04
C GLU A 12 -9.12 13.43 0.14
N ALA A 13 -8.35 12.90 1.08
CA ALA A 13 -6.95 13.24 1.26
C ALA A 13 -6.12 12.98 -0.02
N ALA A 14 -6.30 11.82 -0.66
CA ALA A 14 -5.58 11.48 -1.89
C ALA A 14 -5.90 12.45 -3.03
N THR A 15 -7.17 12.84 -3.19
CA THR A 15 -7.57 13.81 -4.23
C THR A 15 -7.12 15.24 -3.92
N ASP A 16 -7.07 15.63 -2.64
CA ASP A 16 -6.64 16.98 -2.24
C ASP A 16 -5.12 17.17 -2.34
N MET A 17 -4.34 16.10 -2.21
CA MET A 17 -2.88 16.12 -2.43
C MET A 17 -2.49 16.01 -3.92
N SER A 18 -3.43 15.63 -4.79
CA SER A 18 -3.17 15.51 -6.22
C SER A 18 -3.17 16.88 -6.89
N PRO A 19 -2.25 17.16 -7.84
CA PRO A 19 -2.33 18.38 -8.65
C PRO A 19 -3.48 18.35 -9.68
N LYS A 20 -4.16 17.20 -9.84
CA LYS A 20 -5.23 16.99 -10.83
C LYS A 20 -6.58 17.41 -10.27
N THR A 21 -7.45 17.89 -11.15
CA THR A 21 -8.85 18.13 -10.83
C THR A 21 -9.61 16.82 -10.60
N LEU A 22 -10.71 16.88 -9.83
CA LEU A 22 -11.60 15.71 -9.66
C LEU A 22 -12.14 15.17 -10.99
N ARG A 23 -12.28 16.02 -12.00
CA ARG A 23 -12.73 15.64 -13.34
C ARG A 23 -11.68 14.81 -14.07
N GLU A 24 -10.41 15.23 -14.01
CA GLU A 24 -9.28 14.50 -14.61
C GLU A 24 -9.10 13.14 -13.93
N ILE A 25 -9.11 13.11 -12.60
CA ILE A 25 -9.04 11.88 -11.80
C ILE A 25 -10.19 10.94 -12.16
N GLY A 26 -11.42 11.47 -12.24
CA GLY A 26 -12.60 10.71 -12.65
C GLY A 26 -12.43 10.08 -14.03
N ALA A 27 -11.99 10.87 -15.01
CA ALA A 27 -11.75 10.39 -16.37
C ALA A 27 -10.69 9.28 -16.42
N GLU A 28 -9.57 9.42 -15.70
CA GLU A 28 -8.49 8.43 -15.66
C GLU A 28 -8.94 7.08 -15.09
N ILE A 29 -9.84 7.08 -14.10
CA ILE A 29 -10.35 5.83 -13.51
C ILE A 29 -11.63 5.31 -14.20
N GLY A 30 -12.06 5.96 -15.28
CA GLY A 30 -13.17 5.52 -16.14
C GLY A 30 -14.56 6.03 -15.74
N TYR A 31 -14.65 7.15 -15.02
CA TYR A 31 -15.90 7.82 -14.69
C TYR A 31 -16.02 9.18 -15.39
N SER A 32 -17.02 9.32 -16.26
CA SER A 32 -17.30 10.55 -16.99
C SER A 32 -18.16 11.55 -16.23
N LYS A 33 -18.85 11.11 -15.17
CA LYS A 33 -19.74 11.96 -14.37
C LYS A 33 -18.92 12.90 -13.48
N PRO A 34 -19.03 14.24 -13.63
CA PRO A 34 -18.21 15.21 -12.89
C PRO A 34 -18.32 15.08 -11.36
N ASN A 35 -19.49 14.67 -10.86
CA ASN A 35 -19.78 14.58 -9.43
C ASN A 35 -19.48 13.19 -8.84
N PHE A 36 -18.96 12.23 -9.62
CA PHE A 36 -18.74 10.88 -9.09
C PHE A 36 -17.68 10.87 -8.00
N ILE A 37 -16.53 11.50 -8.24
CA ILE A 37 -15.45 11.58 -7.24
C ILE A 37 -15.89 12.36 -6.00
N SER A 38 -16.69 13.43 -6.15
CA SER A 38 -17.21 14.17 -5.00
C SER A 38 -18.19 13.36 -4.14
N MET A 39 -18.96 12.42 -4.74
CA MET A 39 -19.77 11.47 -3.99
C MET A 39 -18.92 10.44 -3.24
N LEU A 40 -17.80 9.98 -3.83
CA LEU A 40 -16.85 9.07 -3.16
C LEU A 40 -16.21 9.71 -1.94
N ARG A 41 -15.73 10.96 -2.07
CA ARG A 41 -15.16 11.75 -0.96
C ARG A 41 -16.10 11.87 0.24
N LYS A 42 -17.41 11.99 -0.04
CA LYS A 42 -18.46 12.10 0.99
C LYS A 42 -18.92 10.75 1.55
N GLY A 43 -18.43 9.63 1.00
CA GLY A 43 -18.88 8.28 1.37
C GLY A 43 -20.32 7.96 0.95
N ILE A 44 -20.93 8.77 0.07
CA ILE A 44 -22.30 8.55 -0.43
C ILE A 44 -22.34 7.29 -1.32
N VAL A 45 -21.26 7.07 -2.07
CA VAL A 45 -21.06 5.89 -2.91
C VAL A 45 -19.73 5.26 -2.51
N LYS A 46 -19.70 3.92 -2.40
CA LYS A 46 -18.46 3.17 -2.21
C LYS A 46 -17.69 3.07 -3.51
N ILE A 47 -16.37 3.27 -3.45
CA ILE A 47 -15.52 2.95 -4.59
C ILE A 47 -15.46 1.43 -4.75
N PRO A 48 -15.61 0.87 -5.96
CA PRO A 48 -15.35 -0.55 -6.16
C PRO A 48 -13.90 -0.89 -5.81
N VAL A 49 -13.65 -1.98 -5.09
CA VAL A 49 -12.30 -2.36 -4.60
C VAL A 49 -11.26 -2.38 -5.73
N GLN A 50 -11.62 -2.90 -6.91
CA GLN A 50 -10.78 -2.95 -8.10
C GLN A 50 -10.41 -1.56 -8.68
N LYS A 51 -11.14 -0.50 -8.30
CA LYS A 51 -10.86 0.88 -8.71
C LYS A 51 -9.96 1.62 -7.74
N VAL A 52 -9.74 1.10 -6.52
CA VAL A 52 -8.87 1.72 -5.52
C VAL A 52 -7.44 1.89 -6.03
N PRO A 53 -6.79 0.88 -6.65
CA PRO A 53 -5.45 1.05 -7.20
C PRO A 53 -5.39 2.06 -8.36
N LEU A 54 -6.46 2.14 -9.17
CA LEU A 54 -6.53 3.11 -10.26
C LEU A 54 -6.63 4.54 -9.73
N LEU A 55 -7.42 4.76 -8.66
CA LEU A 55 -7.52 6.06 -8.01
C LEU A 55 -6.18 6.45 -7.37
N ALA A 56 -5.54 5.53 -6.66
CA ALA A 56 -4.23 5.77 -6.05
C ALA A 56 -3.21 6.19 -7.11
N LYS A 57 -3.15 5.47 -8.23
CA LYS A 57 -2.31 5.81 -9.38
C LYS A 57 -2.66 7.18 -9.98
N ALA A 58 -3.94 7.50 -10.15
CA ALA A 58 -4.37 8.78 -10.67
C ALA A 58 -3.94 9.94 -9.76
N CYS A 59 -4.01 9.75 -8.44
CA CYS A 59 -3.60 10.73 -7.43
C CYS A 59 -2.09 10.75 -7.15
N GLY A 60 -1.33 9.74 -7.56
CA GLY A 60 0.11 9.63 -7.28
C GLY A 60 0.42 9.20 -5.84
N VAL A 61 -0.42 8.36 -5.24
CA VAL A 61 -0.24 7.82 -3.88
C VAL A 61 -0.09 6.29 -3.89
N ASP A 62 0.49 5.73 -2.84
CA ASP A 62 0.62 4.27 -2.69
C ASP A 62 -0.79 3.60 -2.61
N PRO A 63 -1.07 2.58 -3.45
CA PRO A 63 -2.36 1.90 -3.49
C PRO A 63 -2.63 0.97 -2.31
N VAL A 64 -1.60 0.46 -1.63
CA VAL A 64 -1.68 -0.58 -0.59
C VAL A 64 -2.51 -0.07 0.58
N HIS A 65 -2.24 1.15 1.06
CA HIS A 65 -2.98 1.72 2.18
C HIS A 65 -4.47 1.87 1.85
N GLY A 66 -4.79 2.41 0.66
CA GLY A 66 -6.18 2.57 0.21
C GLY A 66 -6.89 1.22 0.06
N LEU A 67 -6.20 0.22 -0.50
CA LEU A 67 -6.76 -1.11 -0.71
C LEU A 67 -7.01 -1.85 0.61
N ASN A 68 -6.04 -1.81 1.53
CA ASN A 68 -6.19 -2.41 2.86
C ASN A 68 -7.35 -1.75 3.63
N LEU A 69 -7.48 -0.43 3.54
CA LEU A 69 -8.58 0.31 4.16
C LEU A 69 -9.93 -0.08 3.53
N ALA A 70 -10.00 -0.22 2.21
CA ALA A 70 -11.21 -0.64 1.51
C ALA A 70 -11.64 -2.06 1.87
N LEU A 71 -10.70 -3.00 1.95
CA LEU A 71 -10.99 -4.37 2.39
C LEU A 71 -11.44 -4.37 3.84
N SER A 72 -10.75 -3.66 4.73
CA SER A 72 -11.08 -3.63 6.16
C SER A 72 -12.43 -2.97 6.44
N GLU A 73 -12.82 -1.95 5.67
CA GLU A 73 -14.12 -1.28 5.83
C GLU A 73 -15.26 -2.03 5.15
N TYR A 74 -15.03 -2.63 3.97
CA TYR A 74 -16.11 -3.21 3.16
C TYR A 74 -16.27 -4.72 3.37
N MET A 75 -15.20 -5.42 3.73
CA MET A 75 -15.10 -6.89 3.79
C MET A 75 -14.19 -7.31 4.95
N PRO A 76 -14.53 -6.98 6.22
CA PRO A 76 -13.63 -7.14 7.35
C PRO A 76 -13.16 -8.59 7.56
N GLU A 77 -14.02 -9.59 7.35
CA GLU A 77 -13.66 -10.99 7.51
C GLU A 77 -12.64 -11.45 6.45
N VAL A 78 -12.76 -10.93 5.22
CA VAL A 78 -11.81 -11.20 4.14
C VAL A 78 -10.47 -10.53 4.45
N ALA A 79 -10.49 -9.30 4.95
CA ALA A 79 -9.28 -8.58 5.34
C ALA A 79 -8.54 -9.29 6.49
N GLU A 80 -9.28 -9.80 7.48
CA GLU A 80 -8.73 -10.61 8.57
C GLU A 80 -8.11 -11.91 8.07
N THR A 81 -8.82 -12.66 7.22
CA THR A 81 -8.31 -13.89 6.61
C THR A 81 -7.03 -13.63 5.81
N ILE A 82 -6.99 -12.55 5.04
CA ILE A 82 -5.78 -12.17 4.29
C ILE A 82 -4.63 -11.90 5.26
N ARG A 83 -4.85 -11.13 6.34
CA ARG A 83 -3.77 -10.83 7.31
C ARG A 83 -3.28 -12.06 8.04
N GLU A 84 -4.18 -12.97 8.41
CA GLU A 84 -3.83 -14.20 9.13
C GLU A 84 -2.95 -15.13 8.29
N TYR A 85 -3.28 -15.32 7.00
CA TYR A 85 -2.61 -16.32 6.16
C TYR A 85 -1.57 -15.76 5.18
N LEU A 86 -1.70 -14.48 4.78
CA LEU A 86 -0.81 -13.82 3.82
C LEU A 86 0.04 -12.71 4.47
N GLY A 87 -0.26 -12.32 5.71
CA GLY A 87 0.47 -11.29 6.45
C GLY A 87 -0.07 -9.88 6.24
N GLU A 88 0.57 -8.92 6.91
CA GLU A 88 0.21 -7.50 6.79
C GLU A 88 0.57 -6.95 5.39
N PRO A 89 -0.28 -6.09 4.80
CA PRO A 89 0.03 -5.44 3.53
C PRO A 89 1.25 -4.53 3.67
N LEU A 90 2.25 -4.74 2.82
CA LEU A 90 3.50 -3.98 2.81
C LEU A 90 3.45 -2.85 1.78
N SER A 91 3.95 -1.66 2.13
CA SER A 91 4.21 -0.60 1.15
C SER A 91 5.25 -1.05 0.11
N GLY A 92 5.38 -0.29 -0.98
CA GLY A 92 6.42 -0.56 -1.97
C GLY A 92 7.83 -0.60 -1.37
N GLU A 93 8.13 0.33 -0.45
CA GLU A 93 9.43 0.38 0.24
C GLU A 93 9.63 -0.81 1.20
N GLU A 94 8.60 -1.18 1.96
CA GLU A 94 8.67 -2.31 2.88
C GLU A 94 8.82 -3.65 2.13
N ALA A 95 8.15 -3.79 0.99
CA ALA A 95 8.29 -4.96 0.12
C ALA A 95 9.72 -5.07 -0.41
N ALA A 96 10.33 -3.96 -0.85
CA ALA A 96 11.71 -3.94 -1.33
C ALA A 96 12.72 -4.33 -0.22
N LEU A 97 12.50 -3.87 1.01
CA LEU A 97 13.32 -4.28 2.16
C LEU A 97 13.20 -5.78 2.44
N LEU A 98 11.98 -6.32 2.40
CA LEU A 98 11.73 -7.74 2.64
C LEU A 98 12.33 -8.62 1.53
N GLU A 99 12.26 -8.17 0.28
CA GLU A 99 12.88 -8.84 -0.86
C GLU A 99 14.40 -8.87 -0.73
N ALA A 100 15.03 -7.72 -0.45
CA ALA A 100 16.47 -7.64 -0.21
C ALA A 100 16.91 -8.57 0.94
N TYR A 101 16.13 -8.65 2.02
CA TYR A 101 16.38 -9.58 3.12
C TYR A 101 16.28 -11.05 2.68
N ARG A 102 15.21 -11.42 1.96
CA ARG A 102 14.99 -12.80 1.48
C ARG A 102 16.12 -13.26 0.58
N GLU A 103 16.58 -12.39 -0.32
CA GLU A 103 17.72 -12.70 -1.19
C GLU A 103 19.04 -12.80 -0.42
N ALA A 104 19.33 -11.84 0.46
CA ALA A 104 20.53 -11.88 1.28
C ALA A 104 20.60 -13.16 2.12
N LYS A 105 19.46 -13.59 2.69
CA LYS A 105 19.38 -14.83 3.46
C LYS A 105 19.56 -16.08 2.60
N ALA A 106 19.01 -16.11 1.40
CA ALA A 106 19.18 -17.24 0.48
C ALA A 106 20.65 -17.41 0.02
N GLU A 107 21.41 -16.31 -0.09
CA GLU A 107 22.85 -16.37 -0.38
C GLU A 107 23.69 -16.77 0.83
N LEU A 108 23.22 -16.45 2.03
CA LEU A 108 23.92 -16.66 3.30
C LEU A 108 23.37 -17.89 4.04
N ASP A 109 23.03 -18.96 3.31
CA ASP A 109 22.25 -20.14 3.76
C ASP A 109 22.63 -20.70 5.16
N ASP A 110 23.90 -20.54 5.58
CA ASP A 110 24.47 -20.99 6.87
C ASP A 110 24.51 -19.93 7.99
N VAL A 111 24.04 -18.70 7.74
CA VAL A 111 24.07 -17.61 8.72
C VAL A 111 22.79 -17.63 9.54
N ALA A 112 22.92 -18.04 10.80
CA ALA A 112 21.84 -17.97 11.79
C ALA A 112 21.48 -16.50 12.09
N TRP A 113 20.56 -15.93 11.31
CA TRP A 113 19.93 -14.66 11.65
C TRP A 113 18.76 -14.93 12.61
N GLU A 114 18.95 -14.63 13.89
CA GLU A 114 17.90 -14.67 14.92
C GLU A 114 17.36 -13.28 15.27
N GLY A 115 18.03 -12.20 14.85
CA GLY A 115 17.60 -10.84 15.09
C GLY A 115 18.68 -9.79 14.89
N ILE A 116 18.26 -8.51 14.98
CA ILE A 116 19.20 -7.38 14.95
C ILE A 116 20.04 -7.43 16.24
N GLY A 117 21.36 -7.53 16.10
CA GLY A 117 22.32 -7.58 17.22
C GLY A 117 22.92 -8.96 17.47
N GLU A 118 22.41 -10.00 16.80
CA GLU A 118 22.90 -11.36 16.93
C GLU A 118 24.07 -11.66 15.97
N PRO A 119 24.90 -12.68 16.23
CA PRO A 119 25.96 -13.11 15.31
C PRO A 119 25.40 -13.37 13.91
N GLY A 120 26.14 -12.94 12.87
CA GLY A 120 25.67 -13.04 11.49
C GLY A 120 24.81 -11.87 11.00
N ALA A 121 24.33 -11.01 11.92
CA ALA A 121 23.49 -9.89 11.54
C ALA A 121 24.20 -8.85 10.65
N GLY A 122 25.46 -8.54 10.95
CA GLY A 122 26.22 -7.61 10.11
C GLY A 122 26.28 -8.04 8.63
N GLN A 123 26.49 -9.33 8.37
CA GLN A 123 26.65 -9.86 7.01
C GLN A 123 25.36 -9.74 6.19
N VAL A 124 24.21 -10.05 6.79
CA VAL A 124 22.91 -9.91 6.12
C VAL A 124 22.60 -8.44 5.84
N LEU A 125 22.84 -7.54 6.80
CA LEU A 125 22.59 -6.11 6.63
C LEU A 125 23.50 -5.47 5.57
N ASP A 126 24.78 -5.86 5.52
CA ASP A 126 25.72 -5.41 4.49
C ASP A 126 25.27 -5.87 3.11
N LYS A 127 24.81 -7.12 2.98
CA LYS A 127 24.25 -7.66 1.73
C LYS A 127 22.96 -6.95 1.30
N MET A 128 22.05 -6.70 2.22
CA MET A 128 20.84 -5.92 1.94
C MET A 128 21.20 -4.52 1.45
N ARG A 129 22.20 -3.88 2.05
CA ARG A 129 22.69 -2.56 1.64
C ARG A 129 23.26 -2.56 0.22
N GLU A 130 24.06 -3.57 -0.15
CA GLU A 130 24.58 -3.73 -1.51
C GLU A 130 23.43 -3.78 -2.53
N LYS A 131 22.40 -4.61 -2.26
CA LYS A 131 21.26 -4.81 -3.17
C LYS A 131 20.38 -3.57 -3.30
N LEU A 132 20.13 -2.85 -2.21
CA LEU A 132 19.32 -1.63 -2.21
C LEU A 132 20.05 -0.42 -2.81
N SER A 133 21.37 -0.51 -3.02
CA SER A 133 22.19 0.57 -3.60
C SER A 133 22.48 0.37 -5.09
N ALA A 134 22.07 -0.76 -5.68
CA ALA A 134 22.28 -1.14 -7.08
C ALA A 134 21.07 -0.77 -7.95
#